data_AF-A0A420H1G4-F1
#
_entry.id   AF-A0A420H1G4-F1
#
_cell.length_a   1.000
_cell.length_b   1.000
_cell.length_c   1.000
_cell.angle_alpha   90.00
_cell.angle_beta   90.00
_cell.angle_gamma   90.00
#
_symmetry.space_group_name_H-M   'P 1'
#
loop_
_entity.id
_entity.type
_entity.pdbx_description
1 polymer ?
#
loop_
_entity_poly.entity_id
_entity_poly.type
_entity_poly.pdbx_seq_one_letter_code
_entity_poly.pdbx_strand_id
1 'polypeptide(L)'
;MGLAGLLGILSLLRTLPVDLRWSAVLASACLNVFVVAIWPPSRARAPRDPAQGSGWKRSVSFIRRLVWQDAEAPLLNLAAGAFHWQPWGVAIGNCLSVAIAATALQPLPPAALIHAMVSSSFVIVSGAAALTLAFLTLVAERFYAQDAEQSRASLSASLAGVLRVVVACALAAALSAAWLVYLHTALDWLVHLAAVFTAAIAVEMMIRAVLLWFFTPRSGTDAARVPSSIIAGMLRFRRSSLSSIGAGLHDRYGIDLRQNWVLRSFVRLLPVTVVAMVACAWLLTSVVVLGPSQRAVYERFGAPVAVWPPGLHFGMPWPFGKARLVDNGAVHQIIVSGGADDSSVAAPSTSADGPASEQLNRLWDVPHPWDTSQVIAGATGEQQSFQIVNADVRLDYREGLSDAAARAALYRSVDPESTVRSIANREVVHYLASHTLQALLETSQTAMAESVRDAVQRQLDQLASGIEVVAVVIESVHPPSGAAAAYHDVQAAQIRAQASVAGAHGFAAGLLGYAQQQAEASVTQASARAADTMAAARVQQINFEADTVAYRLGGPAFPFEYYLSKLQQGLQNAHITVIDDRLTAERRATIDLRSFTAGDLTGIPHGN
;
A
#
# COMPACT_ATOMS: atom_id res chain seq x y z
N MET A 1 37.21 34.94 -18.03
CA MET A 1 37.15 33.57 -18.61
C MET A 1 37.50 32.49 -17.62
N GLY A 2 38.69 32.51 -16.99
CA GLY A 2 39.13 31.42 -16.10
C GLY A 2 38.10 31.04 -15.02
N LEU A 3 37.48 32.03 -14.38
CA LEU A 3 36.43 31.81 -13.38
C LEU A 3 35.13 31.23 -13.94
N ALA A 4 34.71 31.64 -15.15
CA ALA A 4 33.52 31.09 -15.82
C ALA A 4 33.74 29.64 -16.27
N GLY A 5 34.96 29.32 -16.75
CA GLY A 5 35.34 27.95 -17.11
C GLY A 5 35.39 27.02 -15.90
N LEU A 6 35.99 27.46 -14.80
CA LEU A 6 36.05 26.67 -13.56
C LEU A 6 34.66 26.39 -12.99
N LEU A 7 33.80 27.42 -12.89
CA LEU A 7 32.42 27.27 -12.42
C LEU A 7 31.56 26.43 -13.38
N GLY A 8 31.80 26.54 -14.69
CA GLY A 8 31.14 25.71 -15.70
C GLY A 8 31.50 24.22 -15.57
N ILE A 9 32.78 23.89 -15.36
CA ILE A 9 33.24 22.52 -15.10
C ILE A 9 32.64 21.99 -13.79
N LEU A 10 32.61 22.81 -12.74
CA LEU A 10 31.96 22.46 -11.47
C LEU A 10 30.47 22.14 -11.65
N SER A 11 29.75 22.86 -12.52
CA SER A 11 28.33 22.60 -12.77
C SER A 11 28.04 21.25 -13.44
N LEU A 12 29.05 20.64 -14.09
CA LEU A 12 28.93 19.35 -14.78
C LEU A 12 29.25 18.16 -13.86
N LEU A 13 29.90 18.40 -12.71
CA LEU A 13 30.30 17.37 -11.74
C LEU A 13 29.13 17.00 -10.81
N ARG A 14 28.28 16.06 -11.26
CA ARG A 14 27.06 15.64 -10.52
C ARG A 14 27.29 14.64 -9.39
N THR A 15 28.49 14.08 -9.31
CA THR A 15 28.84 13.05 -8.33
C THR A 15 29.28 13.64 -6.99
N LEU A 16 29.45 14.96 -6.91
CA LEU A 16 29.85 15.63 -5.67
C LEU A 16 28.65 15.77 -4.73
N PRO A 17 28.84 15.61 -3.41
CA PRO A 17 27.79 15.67 -2.39
C PRO A 17 27.34 17.11 -2.07
N VAL A 18 27.23 17.96 -3.09
CA VAL A 18 27.15 19.42 -2.99
C VAL A 18 26.13 19.96 -3.98
N ASP A 19 25.34 20.95 -3.56
CA ASP A 19 24.51 21.71 -4.49
C ASP A 19 25.36 22.62 -5.41
N LEU A 20 25.68 22.11 -6.59
CA LEU A 20 26.47 22.79 -7.61
C LEU A 20 25.63 23.57 -8.62
N ARG A 21 24.31 23.66 -8.45
CA ARG A 21 23.42 24.34 -9.43
C ARG A 21 23.70 25.84 -9.50
N TRP A 22 24.05 26.45 -8.36
CA TRP A 22 24.49 27.85 -8.31
C TRP A 22 25.80 28.12 -9.07
N SER A 23 26.67 27.12 -9.20
CA SER A 23 27.89 27.27 -10.01
C SER A 23 27.58 27.47 -11.49
N ALA A 24 26.52 26.82 -12.00
CA ALA A 24 26.06 27.00 -13.38
C ALA A 24 25.47 28.41 -13.61
N VAL A 25 24.65 28.90 -12.68
CA VAL A 25 24.09 30.26 -12.74
C VAL A 25 25.20 31.32 -12.72
N LEU A 26 26.18 31.17 -11.83
CA LEU A 26 27.33 32.08 -11.74
C LEU A 26 28.24 31.98 -12.96
N ALA A 27 28.47 30.78 -13.50
CA ALA A 27 29.23 30.57 -14.73
C ALA A 27 28.57 31.27 -15.93
N SER A 28 27.25 31.11 -16.10
CA SER A 28 26.46 31.80 -17.13
C SER A 28 26.55 33.33 -16.99
N ALA A 29 26.36 33.86 -15.77
CA ALA A 29 26.48 35.30 -15.52
C ALA A 29 27.89 35.84 -15.81
N CYS A 30 28.94 35.13 -15.41
CA CYS A 30 30.33 35.51 -15.71
C CYS A 30 30.65 35.42 -17.21
N LEU A 31 30.01 34.50 -17.94
CA LEU A 31 30.17 34.37 -19.37
C LEU A 31 29.50 35.53 -20.12
N ASN A 32 28.34 36.00 -19.66
CA ASN A 32 27.71 37.22 -20.15
C ASN A 32 28.63 38.45 -19.96
N VAL A 33 29.34 38.56 -18.83
CA VAL A 33 30.34 39.64 -18.62
C VAL A 33 31.47 39.53 -19.64
N PHE A 34 31.96 38.31 -19.90
CA PHE A 34 33.03 38.10 -20.86
C PHE A 34 32.63 38.48 -22.29
N VAL A 35 31.41 38.15 -22.70
CA VAL A 35 30.86 38.53 -24.01
C VAL A 35 30.85 40.05 -24.20
N VAL A 36 30.61 40.82 -23.14
CA VAL A 36 30.69 42.29 -23.20
C VAL A 36 32.15 42.79 -23.17
N ALA A 37 33.01 42.13 -22.39
CA ALA A 37 34.41 42.52 -22.19
C ALA A 37 35.30 42.30 -23.43
N ILE A 38 34.99 41.29 -24.26
CA ILE A 38 35.77 40.99 -25.48
C ILE A 38 35.53 42.03 -26.60
N TRP A 39 34.58 42.95 -26.41
CA TRP A 39 34.28 43.98 -27.39
C TRP A 39 35.37 45.06 -27.40
N PRO A 40 35.96 45.40 -28.57
CA PRO A 40 37.04 46.38 -28.62
C PRO A 40 36.55 47.76 -28.19
N PRO A 41 37.33 48.51 -27.39
CA PRO A 41 36.96 49.87 -27.01
C PRO A 41 36.87 50.73 -28.27
N SER A 42 35.75 51.45 -28.44
CA SER A 42 35.63 52.49 -29.45
C SER A 42 36.74 53.52 -29.18
N ARG A 43 37.62 53.76 -30.15
CA ARG A 43 38.66 54.81 -30.09
C ARG A 43 38.00 56.19 -30.09
N ALA A 44 37.39 56.59 -28.99
CA ALA A 44 37.13 57.98 -28.71
C ALA A 44 38.47 58.62 -28.29
N ARG A 45 38.95 59.59 -29.07
CA ARG A 45 40.13 60.40 -28.70
C ARG A 45 39.88 61.02 -27.33
N ALA A 46 40.62 60.60 -26.31
CA ALA A 46 40.66 61.30 -25.04
C ALA A 46 41.20 62.72 -25.27
N PRO A 47 40.56 63.78 -24.73
CA PRO A 47 41.24 65.05 -24.60
C PRO A 47 42.40 64.87 -23.62
N ARG A 48 43.61 65.22 -24.06
CA ARG A 48 44.78 65.31 -23.19
C ARG A 48 44.60 66.53 -22.29
N ASP A 49 44.45 66.29 -20.99
CA ASP A 49 44.69 67.33 -19.99
C ASP A 49 45.63 66.80 -18.89
N PRO A 50 46.73 67.51 -18.57
CA PRO A 50 47.66 67.11 -17.53
C PRO A 50 47.22 67.71 -16.19
N ALA A 51 46.48 66.96 -15.36
CA ALA A 51 46.10 67.43 -14.03
C ALA A 51 46.90 66.73 -12.92
N GLN A 52 47.66 67.55 -12.19
CA GLN A 52 48.37 67.26 -10.95
C GLN A 52 47.43 66.68 -9.88
N GLY A 53 47.84 65.61 -9.19
CA GLY A 53 47.08 64.99 -8.09
C GLY A 53 47.97 64.24 -7.10
N SER A 54 47.64 64.36 -5.82
CA SER A 54 48.38 63.92 -4.63
C SER A 54 48.70 62.41 -4.56
N GLY A 55 49.64 62.04 -3.69
CA GLY A 55 50.27 60.71 -3.58
C GLY A 55 49.32 59.50 -3.50
N TRP A 56 48.09 59.67 -2.99
CA TRP A 56 47.06 58.61 -2.98
C TRP A 56 46.60 58.22 -4.39
N LYS A 57 46.48 59.19 -5.31
CA LYS A 57 46.12 58.93 -6.71
C LYS A 57 47.24 58.19 -7.46
N ARG A 58 48.50 58.33 -7.04
CA ARG A 58 49.64 57.58 -7.59
C ARG A 58 49.59 56.09 -7.20
N SER A 59 49.27 55.77 -5.95
CA SER A 59 49.12 54.37 -5.49
C SER A 59 47.95 53.66 -6.16
N VAL A 60 46.81 54.34 -6.33
CA VAL A 60 45.68 53.80 -7.11
C VAL A 60 46.05 53.65 -8.59
N SER A 61 46.81 54.57 -9.17
CA SER A 61 47.29 54.44 -10.56
C SER A 61 48.36 53.35 -10.75
N PHE A 62 49.10 53.02 -9.70
CA PHE A 62 50.09 51.93 -9.69
C PHE A 62 49.39 50.57 -9.62
N ILE A 63 48.39 50.43 -8.72
CA ILE A 63 47.50 49.25 -8.69
C ILE A 63 46.72 49.14 -10.02
N ARG A 64 46.29 50.28 -10.60
CA ARG A 64 45.68 50.34 -11.93
C ARG A 64 46.59 49.78 -13.03
N ARG A 65 47.90 50.01 -12.97
CA ARG A 65 48.88 49.46 -13.94
C ARG A 65 49.33 48.04 -13.63
N LEU A 66 49.34 47.64 -12.36
CA LEU A 66 49.77 46.31 -11.92
C LEU A 66 48.69 45.24 -12.12
N VAL A 67 47.41 45.62 -11.94
CA VAL A 67 46.25 44.74 -12.14
C VAL A 67 45.78 44.74 -13.59
N TRP A 68 46.01 45.85 -14.31
CA TRP A 68 45.68 45.99 -15.73
C TRP A 68 46.90 46.52 -16.48
N GLN A 69 47.78 45.60 -16.90
CA GLN A 69 48.59 45.86 -18.08
C GLN A 69 47.60 46.19 -19.22
N ASP A 70 47.86 47.27 -19.94
CA ASP A 70 47.28 47.48 -21.27
C ASP A 70 47.51 46.18 -22.05
N ALA A 71 46.46 45.37 -22.17
CA ALA A 71 46.44 44.22 -23.06
C ALA A 71 46.34 44.72 -24.51
N GLU A 72 47.21 45.65 -24.89
CA GLU A 72 47.65 45.75 -26.26
C GLU A 72 48.57 44.57 -26.50
N ALA A 73 47.99 43.37 -26.67
CA ALA A 73 48.66 42.28 -27.33
C ALA A 73 48.60 42.57 -28.83
N PRO A 74 49.66 43.12 -29.47
CA PRO A 74 49.60 43.52 -30.87
C PRO A 74 49.29 42.33 -31.80
N LEU A 75 49.64 41.11 -31.40
CA LEU A 75 49.44 39.90 -32.20
C LEU A 75 47.98 39.45 -32.33
N LEU A 76 47.14 39.65 -31.31
CA LEU A 76 45.71 39.31 -31.38
C LEU A 76 44.88 40.37 -32.12
N ASN A 77 45.25 41.64 -31.99
CA ASN A 77 44.57 42.74 -32.67
C ASN A 77 44.89 42.81 -34.17
N LEU A 78 46.07 42.37 -34.60
CA LEU A 78 46.44 42.30 -36.02
C LEU A 78 45.71 41.16 -36.76
N ALA A 79 45.47 40.02 -36.11
CA ALA A 79 44.68 38.93 -36.69
C ALA A 79 43.17 39.19 -36.64
N ALA A 80 42.68 39.90 -35.62
CA ALA A 80 41.26 40.22 -35.45
C ALA A 80 40.74 41.33 -36.40
N GLY A 81 41.62 42.07 -37.09
CA GLY A 81 41.24 43.14 -38.01
C GLY A 81 40.84 42.68 -39.42
N ALA A 82 41.18 41.45 -39.82
CA ALA A 82 40.97 40.96 -41.19
C ALA A 82 39.68 40.15 -41.39
N PHE A 83 39.00 39.74 -40.31
CA PHE A 83 37.79 38.91 -40.37
C PHE A 83 36.74 39.43 -39.37
N HIS A 84 35.50 39.64 -39.81
CA HIS A 84 34.38 40.08 -38.95
C HIS A 84 33.86 38.95 -38.03
N TRP A 85 34.72 38.31 -37.24
CA TRP A 85 34.35 37.22 -36.31
C TRP A 85 33.56 37.71 -35.07
N GLN A 86 33.50 39.02 -34.85
CA GLN A 86 32.91 39.67 -33.67
C GLN A 86 31.49 39.20 -33.32
N PRO A 87 30.51 39.20 -34.25
CA PRO A 87 29.16 38.71 -33.95
C PRO A 87 29.09 37.19 -33.75
N TRP A 88 29.97 36.41 -34.40
CA TRP A 88 30.07 34.96 -34.19
C TRP A 88 30.56 34.65 -32.77
N GLY A 89 31.56 35.38 -32.27
CA GLY A 89 32.05 35.24 -30.89
C GLY A 89 30.98 35.57 -29.84
N VAL A 90 30.17 36.60 -30.09
CA VAL A 90 29.05 36.98 -29.22
C VAL A 90 27.92 35.94 -29.26
N ALA A 91 27.56 35.42 -30.44
CA ALA A 91 26.52 34.40 -30.58
C ALA A 91 26.94 33.06 -29.93
N ILE A 92 28.17 32.60 -30.18
CA ILE A 92 28.71 31.37 -29.60
C ILE A 92 28.83 31.50 -28.07
N GLY A 93 29.33 32.64 -27.57
CA GLY A 93 29.40 32.91 -26.15
C GLY A 93 28.02 32.89 -25.49
N ASN A 94 27.04 33.62 -26.02
CA ASN A 94 25.70 33.62 -25.44
C ASN A 94 25.00 32.25 -25.54
N CYS A 95 25.22 31.48 -26.61
CA CYS A 95 24.72 30.12 -26.73
C CYS A 95 25.29 29.21 -25.62
N LEU A 96 26.60 29.30 -25.36
CA LEU A 96 27.26 28.59 -24.26
C LEU A 96 26.72 29.04 -22.89
N SER A 97 26.43 30.34 -22.71
CA SER A 97 25.82 30.86 -21.49
C SER A 97 24.43 30.26 -21.22
N VAL A 98 23.60 30.14 -22.26
CA VAL A 98 22.26 29.51 -22.17
C VAL A 98 22.37 28.02 -21.88
N ALA A 99 23.29 27.32 -22.54
CA ALA A 99 23.51 25.89 -22.30
C ALA A 99 23.95 25.60 -20.86
N ILE A 100 24.83 26.43 -20.30
CA ILE A 100 25.26 26.32 -18.90
C ILE A 100 24.13 26.70 -17.94
N ALA A 101 23.32 27.73 -18.23
CA ALA A 101 22.18 28.06 -17.38
C ALA A 101 21.12 26.94 -17.33
N ALA A 102 20.93 26.20 -18.44
CA ALA A 102 19.98 25.10 -18.52
C ALA A 102 20.33 23.92 -17.58
N THR A 103 21.61 23.73 -17.22
CA THR A 103 21.99 22.66 -16.29
C THR A 103 21.50 22.91 -14.86
N ALA A 104 21.24 24.16 -14.48
CA ALA A 104 20.68 24.52 -13.17
C ALA A 104 19.18 24.18 -13.02
N LEU A 105 18.47 23.93 -14.13
CA LEU A 105 17.04 23.57 -14.15
C LEU A 105 16.78 22.10 -13.81
N GLN A 106 17.83 21.31 -13.61
CA GLN A 106 17.69 19.89 -13.29
C GLN A 106 17.44 19.69 -11.78
N PRO A 107 16.70 18.63 -11.40
CA PRO A 107 16.37 18.36 -10.01
C PRO A 107 17.63 18.06 -9.19
N LEU A 108 17.63 18.48 -7.93
CA LEU A 108 18.72 18.19 -7.00
C LEU A 108 18.77 16.67 -6.71
N PRO A 109 19.92 16.00 -6.84
CA PRO A 109 20.03 14.60 -6.51
C PRO A 109 19.80 14.38 -5.00
N PRO A 110 19.02 13.36 -4.59
CA PRO A 110 18.67 13.14 -3.19
C PRO A 110 19.90 12.91 -2.28
N ALA A 111 20.98 12.35 -2.82
CA ALA A 111 22.25 12.17 -2.11
C ALA A 111 22.88 13.51 -1.65
N ALA A 112 22.76 14.59 -2.44
CA ALA A 112 23.30 15.88 -2.06
C ALA A 112 22.51 16.54 -0.92
N LEU A 113 21.19 16.29 -0.86
CA LEU A 113 20.33 16.78 0.21
C LEU A 113 20.62 16.06 1.53
N ILE A 114 20.79 14.74 1.48
CA ILE A 114 21.20 13.92 2.63
C ILE A 114 22.56 14.36 3.17
N HIS A 115 23.56 14.57 2.30
CA HIS A 115 24.87 15.05 2.72
C HIS A 115 24.83 16.44 3.34
N ALA A 116 24.02 17.36 2.80
CA ALA A 116 23.88 18.70 3.37
C ALA A 116 23.23 18.68 4.77
N MET A 117 22.34 17.71 5.04
CA MET A 117 21.77 17.48 6.38
C MET A 117 22.77 16.87 7.35
N VAL A 118 23.73 16.05 6.86
CA VAL A 118 24.74 15.38 7.69
C VAL A 118 25.97 16.26 7.95
N SER A 119 26.39 17.10 6.99
CA SER A 119 27.56 17.97 7.12
C SER A 119 27.37 19.36 6.48
N SER A 120 26.94 20.34 7.29
CA SER A 120 26.68 21.71 6.82
C SER A 120 27.94 22.51 6.46
N SER A 121 29.14 22.02 6.81
CA SER A 121 30.41 22.72 6.58
C SER A 121 30.65 23.09 5.11
N PHE A 122 30.28 22.19 4.18
CA PHE A 122 30.49 22.46 2.75
C PHE A 122 29.54 23.54 2.23
N VAL A 123 28.27 23.53 2.67
CA VAL A 123 27.25 24.53 2.30
C VAL A 123 27.61 25.92 2.84
N ILE A 124 28.19 25.98 4.04
CA ILE A 124 28.66 27.24 4.63
C ILE A 124 29.87 27.78 3.84
N VAL A 125 30.81 26.92 3.46
CA VAL A 125 31.99 27.31 2.66
C VAL A 125 31.57 27.82 1.27
N SER A 126 30.62 27.16 0.60
CA SER A 126 30.12 27.62 -0.70
C SER A 126 29.35 28.94 -0.59
N GLY A 127 28.54 29.13 0.46
CA GLY A 127 27.87 30.40 0.77
C GLY A 127 28.87 31.53 1.04
N ALA A 128 29.93 31.28 1.80
CA ALA A 128 31.00 32.23 2.06
C ALA A 128 31.78 32.58 0.77
N ALA A 129 32.08 31.59 -0.07
CA ALA A 129 32.71 31.80 -1.37
C ALA A 129 31.83 32.64 -2.33
N ALA A 130 30.51 32.47 -2.28
CA ALA A 130 29.57 33.31 -3.03
C ALA A 130 29.58 34.76 -2.52
N LEU A 131 29.65 34.99 -1.22
CA LEU A 131 29.75 36.34 -0.64
C LEU A 131 31.08 37.03 -0.99
N THR A 132 32.21 36.32 -0.98
CA THR A 132 33.49 36.91 -1.39
C THR A 132 33.49 37.25 -2.87
N LEU A 133 32.92 36.41 -3.72
CA LEU A 133 32.70 36.69 -5.14
C LEU A 133 31.77 37.89 -5.35
N ALA A 134 30.68 38.01 -4.59
CA ALA A 134 29.77 39.15 -4.61
C ALA A 134 30.51 40.46 -4.24
N PHE A 135 31.37 40.43 -3.22
CA PHE A 135 32.15 41.60 -2.80
C PHE A 135 33.17 42.01 -3.88
N LEU A 136 33.94 41.07 -4.42
CA LEU A 136 34.92 41.37 -5.48
C LEU A 136 34.26 41.91 -6.75
N THR A 137 33.11 41.34 -7.13
CA THR A 137 32.33 41.78 -8.30
C THR A 137 31.64 43.13 -8.06
N LEU A 138 31.23 43.44 -6.83
CA LEU A 138 30.72 44.77 -6.45
C LEU A 138 31.79 45.85 -6.58
N VAL A 139 33.03 45.58 -6.15
CA VAL A 139 34.14 46.52 -6.30
C VAL A 139 34.41 46.79 -7.78
N ALA A 140 34.41 45.75 -8.62
CA ALA A 140 34.53 45.89 -10.06
C ALA A 140 33.35 46.69 -10.67
N GLU A 141 32.11 46.37 -10.29
CA GLU A 141 30.91 47.10 -10.75
C GLU A 141 31.01 48.59 -10.41
N ARG A 142 31.41 48.92 -9.18
CA ARG A 142 31.52 50.30 -8.72
C ARG A 142 32.58 51.08 -9.51
N PHE A 143 33.69 50.43 -9.84
CA PHE A 143 34.74 51.01 -10.66
C PHE A 143 34.24 51.33 -12.09
N TYR A 144 33.63 50.36 -12.77
CA TYR A 144 33.11 50.58 -14.13
C TYR A 144 31.91 51.54 -14.16
N ALA A 145 31.09 51.58 -13.11
CA ALA A 145 30.02 52.54 -12.98
C ALA A 145 30.55 53.98 -12.85
N GLN A 146 31.64 54.19 -12.10
CA GLN A 146 32.30 55.50 -11.99
C GLN A 146 32.98 55.93 -13.29
N ASP A 147 33.67 55.01 -13.96
CA ASP A 147 34.28 55.29 -15.26
C ASP A 147 33.23 55.58 -16.35
N ALA A 148 32.09 54.89 -16.34
CA ALA A 148 30.97 55.17 -17.23
C ALA A 148 30.41 56.60 -17.07
N GLU A 149 30.39 57.11 -15.83
CA GLU A 149 29.94 58.48 -15.55
C GLU A 149 30.99 59.54 -15.96
N GLN A 150 32.29 59.26 -15.78
CA GLN A 150 33.38 60.19 -16.09
C GLN A 150 33.75 60.23 -17.57
N SER A 151 33.93 59.06 -18.19
CA SER A 151 34.45 58.91 -19.56
C SER A 151 33.34 58.85 -20.62
N ARG A 152 32.06 58.80 -20.21
CA ARG A 152 30.87 58.59 -21.07
C ARG A 152 31.01 57.39 -22.03
N ALA A 153 31.82 56.39 -21.66
CA ALA A 153 32.03 55.21 -22.48
C ALA A 153 30.83 54.26 -22.36
N SER A 154 30.25 53.87 -23.51
CA SER A 154 29.12 52.93 -23.57
C SER A 154 29.50 51.53 -23.11
N LEU A 155 30.78 51.16 -23.25
CA LEU A 155 31.32 49.87 -22.83
C LEU A 155 31.33 49.69 -21.31
N SER A 156 31.84 50.67 -20.56
CA SER A 156 31.85 50.61 -19.09
C SER A 156 30.45 50.63 -18.50
N ALA A 157 29.51 51.35 -19.14
CA ALA A 157 28.10 51.34 -18.74
C ALA A 157 27.42 49.97 -18.92
N SER A 158 27.70 49.26 -20.02
CA SER A 158 27.18 47.91 -20.27
C SER A 158 27.80 46.90 -19.30
N LEU A 159 29.12 46.99 -19.08
CA LEU A 159 29.85 46.09 -18.21
C LEU A 159 29.40 46.20 -16.74
N ALA A 160 29.16 47.42 -16.25
CA ALA A 160 28.59 47.63 -14.92
C ALA A 160 27.19 46.99 -14.77
N GLY A 161 26.36 47.05 -15.82
CA GLY A 161 25.04 46.41 -15.83
C GLY A 161 25.11 44.89 -15.67
N VAL A 162 25.98 44.22 -16.44
CA VAL A 162 26.11 42.75 -16.40
C VAL A 162 26.85 42.29 -15.13
N LEU A 163 27.83 43.05 -14.62
CA LEU A 163 28.47 42.77 -13.33
C LEU A 163 27.48 42.81 -12.16
N ARG A 164 26.49 43.71 -12.21
CA ARG A 164 25.44 43.78 -11.18
C ARG A 164 24.55 42.55 -11.15
N VAL A 165 24.35 41.89 -12.30
CA VAL A 165 23.66 40.60 -12.38
C VAL A 165 24.47 39.50 -11.71
N VAL A 166 25.80 39.50 -11.87
CA VAL A 166 26.70 38.57 -11.15
C VAL A 166 26.61 38.79 -9.64
N VAL A 167 26.59 40.04 -9.17
CA VAL A 167 26.40 40.36 -7.74
C VAL A 167 25.06 39.83 -7.23
N ALA A 168 23.97 40.06 -7.96
CA ALA A 168 22.64 39.58 -7.57
C ALA A 168 22.56 38.04 -7.50
N CYS A 169 23.14 37.34 -8.48
CA CYS A 169 23.18 35.88 -8.48
C CYS A 169 24.04 35.33 -7.34
N ALA A 170 25.16 35.99 -7.02
CA ALA A 170 26.03 35.59 -5.92
C ALA A 170 25.37 35.80 -4.54
N LEU A 171 24.61 36.88 -4.37
CA LEU A 171 23.81 37.10 -3.16
C LEU A 171 22.65 36.09 -3.04
N ALA A 172 21.99 35.76 -4.16
CA ALA A 172 20.94 34.73 -4.19
C ALA A 172 21.49 33.33 -3.85
N ALA A 173 22.71 33.01 -4.32
CA ALA A 173 23.42 31.78 -3.94
C ALA A 173 23.73 31.73 -2.45
N ALA A 174 24.23 32.82 -1.87
CA ALA A 174 24.49 32.92 -0.44
C ALA A 174 23.20 32.80 0.40
N LEU A 175 22.10 33.42 -0.04
CA LEU A 175 20.79 33.30 0.61
C LEU A 175 20.26 31.87 0.55
N SER A 176 20.38 31.21 -0.60
CA SER A 176 19.97 29.81 -0.77
C SER A 176 20.77 28.88 0.14
N ALA A 177 22.09 29.10 0.27
CA ALA A 177 22.93 28.34 1.18
C ALA A 177 22.52 28.56 2.65
N ALA A 178 22.27 29.80 3.07
CA ALA A 178 21.81 30.11 4.42
C ALA A 178 20.43 29.51 4.73
N TRP A 179 19.51 29.54 3.76
CA TRP A 179 18.18 28.93 3.88
C TRP A 179 18.27 27.42 4.06
N LEU A 180 19.10 26.76 3.26
CA LEU A 180 19.29 25.31 3.32
C LEU A 180 19.88 24.87 4.66
N VAL A 181 20.82 25.63 5.23
CA VAL A 181 21.38 25.37 6.57
C VAL A 181 20.34 25.55 7.69
N TYR A 182 19.45 26.53 7.58
CA TYR A 182 18.48 26.84 8.65
C TYR A 182 17.21 25.98 8.58
N LEU A 183 16.62 25.84 7.40
CA LEU A 183 15.31 25.20 7.18
C LEU A 183 15.39 23.81 6.56
N HIS A 184 16.58 23.29 6.28
CA HIS A 184 16.81 21.92 5.76
C HIS A 184 16.03 21.62 4.48
N THR A 185 15.72 22.66 3.72
CA THR A 185 14.94 22.62 2.49
C THR A 185 15.67 23.42 1.41
N ALA A 186 15.71 22.91 0.18
CA ALA A 186 16.33 23.61 -0.94
C ALA A 186 15.38 24.67 -1.51
N LEU A 187 15.91 25.85 -1.80
CA LEU A 187 15.13 26.96 -2.36
C LEU A 187 15.09 26.87 -3.90
N ASP A 188 14.54 25.77 -4.41
CA ASP A 188 14.64 25.40 -5.84
C ASP A 188 14.12 26.49 -6.77
N TRP A 189 12.98 27.09 -6.44
CA TRP A 189 12.37 28.14 -7.27
C TRP A 189 13.32 29.35 -7.48
N LEU A 190 14.16 29.67 -6.48
CA LEU A 190 15.11 30.79 -6.56
C LEU A 190 16.25 30.49 -7.54
N VAL A 191 16.75 29.25 -7.55
CA VAL A 191 17.78 28.78 -8.49
C VAL A 191 17.25 28.82 -9.92
N HIS A 192 16.04 28.30 -10.15
CA HIS A 192 15.41 28.31 -11.47
C HIS A 192 15.16 29.74 -11.96
N LEU A 193 14.68 30.62 -11.08
CA LEU A 193 14.46 32.03 -11.41
C LEU A 193 15.77 32.73 -11.81
N ALA A 194 16.85 32.51 -11.06
CA ALA A 194 18.15 33.08 -11.38
C ALA A 194 18.74 32.53 -12.69
N ALA A 195 18.60 31.22 -12.95
CA ALA A 195 19.03 30.58 -14.20
C ALA A 195 18.27 31.10 -15.43
N VAL A 196 16.95 31.20 -15.34
CA VAL A 196 16.11 31.79 -16.40
C VAL A 196 16.49 33.24 -16.63
N PHE A 197 16.77 34.00 -15.57
CA PHE A 197 17.16 35.40 -15.66
C PHE A 197 18.50 35.60 -16.39
N THR A 198 19.54 34.81 -16.07
CA THR A 198 20.84 34.90 -16.75
C THR A 198 20.78 34.40 -18.19
N ALA A 199 19.97 33.37 -18.47
CA ALA A 199 19.70 32.87 -19.81
C ALA A 199 18.95 33.90 -20.67
N ALA A 200 17.95 34.59 -20.10
CA ALA A 200 17.20 35.62 -20.81
C ALA A 200 18.09 36.80 -21.24
N ILE A 201 19.04 37.20 -20.39
CA ILE A 201 20.07 38.20 -20.75
C ILE A 201 20.91 37.72 -21.93
N ALA A 202 21.40 36.48 -21.89
CA ALA A 202 22.21 35.91 -22.97
C ALA A 202 21.43 35.83 -24.30
N VAL A 203 20.17 35.40 -24.27
CA VAL A 203 19.28 35.37 -25.43
C VAL A 203 19.04 36.79 -25.97
N GLU A 204 18.81 37.78 -25.11
CA GLU A 204 18.66 39.17 -25.53
C GLU A 204 19.92 39.69 -26.25
N MET A 205 21.11 39.42 -25.69
CA MET A 205 22.38 39.79 -26.31
C MET A 205 22.60 39.08 -27.64
N MET A 206 22.22 37.81 -27.74
CA MET A 206 22.30 37.00 -28.97
C MET A 206 21.38 37.56 -30.06
N ILE A 207 20.11 37.84 -29.74
CA ILE A 207 19.15 38.43 -30.69
C ILE A 207 19.67 39.78 -31.20
N ARG A 208 20.19 40.63 -30.32
CA ARG A 208 20.77 41.93 -30.71
C ARG A 208 21.99 41.77 -31.62
N ALA A 209 22.85 40.79 -31.35
CA ALA A 209 24.00 40.50 -32.19
C ALA A 209 23.58 40.04 -33.59
N VAL A 210 22.53 39.20 -33.69
CA VAL A 210 21.94 38.77 -34.97
C VAL A 210 21.27 39.94 -35.69
N LEU A 211 20.56 40.82 -34.98
CA LEU A 211 19.93 41.99 -35.60
C LEU A 211 20.96 42.96 -36.20
N LEU A 212 22.17 43.04 -35.64
CA LEU A 212 23.27 43.82 -36.22
C LEU A 212 23.79 43.24 -37.55
N TRP A 213 23.54 41.96 -37.87
CA TRP A 213 23.83 41.38 -39.19
C TRP A 213 22.93 41.90 -40.29
N PHE A 214 21.64 42.04 -39.98
CA PHE A 214 20.63 42.43 -40.96
C PHE A 214 20.49 43.95 -41.08
N PHE A 215 20.80 44.69 -40.00
CA PHE A 215 20.56 46.13 -39.93
C PHE A 215 21.83 46.87 -39.50
N THR A 216 22.54 47.47 -40.46
CA THR A 216 23.69 48.32 -40.20
C THR A 216 23.25 49.67 -39.63
N PRO A 217 23.81 50.13 -38.49
CA PRO A 217 23.44 51.42 -37.92
C PRO A 217 23.89 52.58 -38.82
N ARG A 218 23.01 53.58 -39.03
CA ARG A 218 23.34 54.82 -39.73
C ARG A 218 24.47 55.55 -39.00
N SER A 219 25.45 56.03 -39.75
CA SER A 219 26.67 56.69 -39.27
C SER A 219 26.35 57.97 -38.48
N GLY A 220 26.55 57.94 -37.16
CA GLY A 220 26.41 59.13 -36.32
C GLY A 220 26.56 58.92 -34.81
N THR A 221 26.29 57.71 -34.30
CA THR A 221 26.36 57.45 -32.86
C THR A 221 27.23 56.23 -32.53
N ASP A 222 28.37 56.46 -31.86
CA ASP A 222 29.25 55.40 -31.30
C ASP A 222 28.54 54.46 -30.30
N ALA A 223 27.32 54.81 -29.87
CA ALA A 223 26.49 54.03 -28.97
C ALA A 223 25.97 52.70 -29.56
N ALA A 224 25.92 52.55 -30.88
CA ALA A 224 25.27 51.40 -31.54
C ALA A 224 26.14 50.14 -31.63
N ARG A 225 27.40 50.18 -31.17
CA ARG A 225 28.33 49.06 -31.38
C ARG A 225 28.51 48.15 -30.17
N VAL A 226 28.26 48.59 -28.94
CA VAL A 226 28.51 47.76 -27.75
C VAL A 226 27.29 46.87 -27.45
N PRO A 227 27.47 45.56 -27.23
CA PRO A 227 26.39 44.69 -26.77
C PRO A 227 25.91 45.19 -25.39
N SER A 228 24.64 45.58 -25.30
CA SER A 228 23.97 46.04 -24.08
C SER A 228 22.66 45.29 -23.87
N SER A 229 22.34 44.95 -22.62
CA SER A 229 21.12 44.24 -22.22
C SER A 229 20.17 45.16 -21.46
N ILE A 230 18.90 45.18 -21.88
CA ILE A 230 17.79 45.84 -21.18
C ILE A 230 17.46 45.08 -19.91
N ILE A 231 17.45 43.75 -19.97
CA ILE A 231 17.10 42.88 -18.85
C ILE A 231 18.10 43.10 -17.70
N ALA A 232 19.40 43.17 -17.99
CA ALA A 232 20.41 43.54 -17.00
C ALA A 232 20.23 44.99 -16.49
N GLY A 233 19.76 45.90 -17.35
CA GLY A 233 19.44 47.28 -16.98
C GLY A 233 18.26 47.42 -16.01
N MET A 234 17.37 46.43 -15.92
CA MET A 234 16.23 46.45 -14.97
C MET A 234 16.66 46.40 -13.50
N LEU A 235 17.86 45.87 -13.20
CA LEU A 235 18.44 45.90 -11.84
C LEU A 235 18.93 47.30 -11.42
N ARG A 236 18.86 48.32 -12.28
CA ARG A 236 19.16 49.71 -11.92
C ARG A 236 17.89 50.39 -11.44
N PHE A 237 17.78 50.61 -10.13
CA PHE A 237 16.65 51.30 -9.50
C PHE A 237 16.46 52.77 -9.97
N ARG A 238 17.37 53.32 -10.79
CA ARG A 238 17.29 54.71 -11.28
C ARG A 238 17.34 54.79 -12.81
N ARG A 239 16.21 55.23 -13.38
CA ARG A 239 15.87 55.57 -14.78
C ARG A 239 15.52 54.41 -15.74
N SER A 240 14.24 54.41 -16.13
CA SER A 240 13.49 53.53 -17.04
C SER A 240 14.26 52.93 -18.23
N SER A 241 14.49 51.61 -18.20
CA SER A 241 15.03 50.85 -19.34
C SER A 241 14.13 50.90 -20.59
N LEU A 242 12.83 51.13 -20.43
CA LEU A 242 11.89 51.24 -21.56
C LEU A 242 12.11 52.51 -22.42
N SER A 243 12.74 53.56 -21.88
CA SER A 243 13.02 54.77 -22.66
C SER A 243 14.18 54.59 -23.64
N SER A 244 15.06 53.60 -23.44
CA SER A 244 16.12 53.27 -24.42
C SER A 244 15.59 52.49 -25.63
N ILE A 245 14.53 51.69 -25.45
CA ILE A 245 13.80 51.04 -26.56
C ILE A 245 13.12 52.11 -27.42
N GLY A 246 12.42 53.05 -26.79
CA GLY A 246 11.78 54.16 -27.49
C GLY A 246 12.79 55.06 -28.22
N ALA A 247 13.95 55.33 -27.61
CA ALA A 247 15.03 56.06 -28.27
C ALA A 247 15.61 55.29 -29.46
N GLY A 248 15.83 53.97 -29.31
CA GLY A 248 16.39 53.13 -30.38
C GLY A 248 15.42 52.83 -31.54
N LEU A 249 14.10 52.82 -31.30
CA LEU A 249 13.08 52.74 -32.34
C LEU A 249 12.89 54.07 -33.06
N HIS A 250 12.95 55.19 -32.34
CA HIS A 250 12.89 56.52 -32.93
C HIS A 250 14.10 56.79 -33.82
N ASP A 251 15.31 56.42 -33.37
CA ASP A 251 16.55 56.64 -34.11
C ASP A 251 16.70 55.72 -35.34
N ARG A 252 16.12 54.51 -35.32
CA ARG A 252 16.16 53.56 -36.46
C ARG A 252 14.97 53.63 -37.41
N TYR A 253 13.76 53.89 -36.89
CA TYR A 253 12.50 53.81 -37.64
C TYR A 253 11.67 55.10 -37.59
N GLY A 254 12.11 56.15 -36.87
CA GLY A 254 11.37 57.41 -36.72
C GLY A 254 10.14 57.32 -35.80
N ILE A 255 9.83 56.15 -35.24
CA ILE A 255 8.61 55.89 -34.47
C ILE A 255 8.76 56.44 -33.05
N ASP A 256 8.07 57.53 -32.74
CA ASP A 256 8.04 58.11 -31.39
C ASP A 256 7.00 57.42 -30.49
N LEU A 257 7.43 56.33 -29.84
CA LEU A 257 6.59 55.62 -28.86
C LEU A 257 6.25 56.48 -27.63
N ARG A 258 6.88 57.64 -27.42
CA ARG A 258 6.58 58.52 -26.28
C ARG A 258 5.23 59.21 -26.44
N GLN A 259 4.75 59.41 -27.66
CA GLN A 259 3.48 60.10 -27.93
C GLN A 259 2.26 59.17 -27.81
N ASN A 260 2.47 57.85 -27.75
CA ASN A 260 1.38 56.88 -27.64
C ASN A 260 0.90 56.76 -26.17
N TRP A 261 -0.21 57.44 -25.87
CA TRP A 261 -0.84 57.43 -24.55
C TRP A 261 -1.30 56.04 -24.10
N VAL A 262 -1.63 55.14 -25.04
CA VAL A 262 -2.09 53.77 -24.77
C VAL A 262 -0.96 52.93 -24.15
N LEU A 263 0.22 52.95 -24.76
CA LEU A 263 1.37 52.17 -24.29
C LEU A 263 1.84 52.63 -22.90
N ARG A 264 1.83 53.94 -22.67
CA ARG A 264 2.18 54.53 -21.36
C ARG A 264 1.19 54.15 -20.28
N SER A 265 -0.11 54.14 -20.60
CA SER A 265 -1.16 53.73 -19.68
C SER A 265 -1.11 52.23 -19.38
N PHE A 266 -0.85 51.40 -20.39
CA PHE A 266 -0.66 49.96 -20.24
C PHE A 266 0.48 49.63 -19.28
N VAL A 267 1.68 50.19 -19.48
CA VAL A 267 2.84 49.95 -18.59
C VAL A 267 2.59 50.49 -17.18
N ARG A 268 1.84 51.59 -17.03
CA ARG A 268 1.50 52.16 -15.72
C ARG A 268 0.47 51.31 -14.96
N LEU A 269 -0.48 50.70 -15.65
CA LEU A 269 -1.55 49.88 -15.06
C LEU A 269 -1.13 48.41 -14.87
N LEU A 270 -0.19 47.90 -15.67
CA LEU A 270 0.32 46.52 -15.58
C LEU A 270 0.72 46.08 -14.15
N PRO A 271 1.50 46.84 -13.36
CA PRO A 271 1.81 46.42 -12.00
C PRO A 271 0.55 46.36 -11.11
N VAL A 272 -0.40 47.27 -11.30
CA VAL A 272 -1.67 47.28 -10.54
C VAL A 272 -2.55 46.09 -10.93
N THR A 273 -2.65 45.76 -12.22
CA THR A 273 -3.43 44.62 -12.69
C THR A 273 -2.80 43.30 -12.28
N VAL A 274 -1.47 43.18 -12.30
CA VAL A 274 -0.75 42.00 -11.79
C VAL A 274 -0.96 41.86 -10.29
N VAL A 275 -0.83 42.93 -9.51
CA VAL A 275 -1.12 42.90 -8.07
C VAL A 275 -2.58 42.53 -7.79
N ALA A 276 -3.53 43.08 -8.54
CA ALA A 276 -4.95 42.74 -8.43
C ALA A 276 -5.21 41.28 -8.80
N MET A 277 -4.57 40.76 -9.85
CA MET A 277 -4.68 39.36 -10.26
C MET A 277 -4.10 38.42 -9.20
N VAL A 278 -2.95 38.76 -8.61
CA VAL A 278 -2.35 38.01 -7.50
C VAL A 278 -3.24 38.06 -6.26
N ALA A 279 -3.83 39.22 -5.95
CA ALA A 279 -4.77 39.36 -4.83
C ALA A 279 -6.05 38.54 -5.06
N CYS A 280 -6.60 38.53 -6.28
CA CYS A 280 -7.74 37.67 -6.63
C CYS A 280 -7.38 36.19 -6.55
N ALA A 281 -6.21 35.79 -7.06
CA ALA A 281 -5.72 34.40 -6.95
C ALA A 281 -5.54 34.00 -5.48
N TRP A 282 -5.04 34.91 -4.64
CA TRP A 282 -4.91 34.72 -3.21
C TRP A 282 -6.27 34.57 -2.51
N LEU A 283 -7.25 35.41 -2.85
CA LEU A 283 -8.61 35.30 -2.33
C LEU A 283 -9.31 34.02 -2.80
N LEU A 284 -9.06 33.54 -4.01
CA LEU A 284 -9.59 32.27 -4.50
C LEU A 284 -9.12 31.07 -3.66
N THR A 285 -7.97 31.16 -2.98
CA THR A 285 -7.53 30.11 -2.02
C THR A 285 -8.43 29.98 -0.79
N SER A 286 -9.32 30.95 -0.54
CA SER A 286 -10.31 30.88 0.54
C SER A 286 -11.49 29.96 0.23
N VAL A 287 -11.72 29.64 -1.04
CA VAL A 287 -12.86 28.83 -1.48
C VAL A 287 -12.44 27.37 -1.59
N VAL A 288 -13.11 26.50 -0.83
CA VAL A 288 -12.84 25.06 -0.82
C VAL A 288 -14.12 24.32 -1.17
N VAL A 289 -14.03 23.42 -2.16
CA VAL A 289 -15.14 22.55 -2.57
C VAL A 289 -14.80 21.13 -2.15
N LEU A 290 -15.69 20.51 -1.38
CA LEU A 290 -15.54 19.14 -0.88
C LEU A 290 -16.52 18.21 -1.62
N GLY A 291 -16.01 17.07 -2.10
CA GLY A 291 -16.82 16.02 -2.74
C GLY A 291 -17.70 15.25 -1.74
N PRO A 292 -18.63 14.42 -2.22
CA PRO A 292 -19.59 13.69 -1.37
C PRO A 292 -18.94 12.70 -0.40
N SER A 293 -17.84 12.07 -0.79
CA SER A 293 -17.05 11.16 0.06
C SER A 293 -15.94 11.87 0.85
N GLN A 294 -15.88 13.20 0.79
CA GLN A 294 -14.81 14.00 1.41
C GLN A 294 -15.35 14.89 2.51
N ARG A 295 -14.60 14.91 3.60
CA ARG A 295 -14.76 15.84 4.71
C ARG A 295 -13.48 16.66 4.86
N ALA A 296 -13.54 17.79 5.54
CA ALA A 296 -12.30 18.50 5.87
C ALA A 296 -12.27 19.02 7.30
N VAL A 297 -11.13 18.87 7.94
CA VAL A 297 -10.84 19.54 9.21
C VAL A 297 -10.24 20.91 8.88
N TYR A 298 -10.94 21.97 9.27
CA TYR A 298 -10.53 23.34 9.03
C TYR A 298 -9.62 23.84 10.16
N GLU A 299 -8.37 24.14 9.78
CA GLU A 299 -7.34 24.74 10.63
C GLU A 299 -7.33 26.25 10.46
N ARG A 300 -7.38 27.00 11.57
CA ARG A 300 -7.18 28.44 11.59
C ARG A 300 -5.92 28.74 12.41
N PHE A 301 -4.92 29.37 11.79
CA PHE A 301 -3.58 29.53 12.38
C PHE A 301 -2.99 28.23 12.94
N GLY A 302 -3.29 27.08 12.32
CA GLY A 302 -2.84 25.76 12.75
C GLY A 302 -3.67 25.09 13.86
N ALA A 303 -4.66 25.78 14.45
CA ALA A 303 -5.57 25.17 15.41
C ALA A 303 -6.82 24.60 14.71
N PRO A 304 -7.24 23.35 15.00
CA PRO A 304 -8.46 22.78 14.43
C PRO A 304 -9.70 23.41 15.04
N VAL A 305 -10.49 24.13 14.24
CA VAL A 305 -11.68 24.87 14.71
C VAL A 305 -12.98 24.13 14.41
N ALA A 306 -13.13 23.62 13.20
CA ALA A 306 -14.38 23.05 12.72
C ALA A 306 -14.12 21.90 11.74
N VAL A 307 -15.11 21.02 11.59
CA VAL A 307 -15.09 19.96 10.57
C VAL A 307 -16.19 20.23 9.57
N TRP A 308 -15.80 20.49 8.32
CA TRP A 308 -16.71 20.85 7.24
C TRP A 308 -17.28 19.61 6.56
N PRO A 309 -18.61 19.50 6.40
CA PRO A 309 -19.25 18.43 5.64
C PRO A 309 -19.04 18.62 4.12
N PRO A 310 -19.41 17.64 3.28
CA PRO A 310 -19.42 17.80 1.82
C PRO A 310 -20.15 19.08 1.37
N GLY A 311 -19.58 19.82 0.41
CA GLY A 311 -20.15 21.08 -0.08
C GLY A 311 -19.13 22.21 -0.30
N LEU A 312 -19.66 23.41 -0.56
CA LEU A 312 -18.88 24.63 -0.76
C LEU A 312 -18.66 25.35 0.57
N HIS A 313 -17.40 25.61 0.91
CA HIS A 313 -17.02 26.31 2.14
C HIS A 313 -16.10 27.50 1.86
N PHE A 314 -16.24 28.53 2.69
CA PHE A 314 -15.42 29.75 2.66
C PHE A 314 -14.58 29.83 3.92
N GLY A 315 -13.26 29.77 3.74
CA GLY A 315 -12.26 29.90 4.80
C GLY A 315 -11.51 31.23 4.76
N MET A 316 -10.46 31.34 5.57
CA MET A 316 -9.47 32.39 5.40
C MET A 316 -8.48 31.98 4.29
N PRO A 317 -8.00 32.93 3.46
CA PRO A 317 -7.00 32.61 2.46
C PRO A 317 -5.70 32.12 3.11
N TRP A 318 -4.97 31.27 2.41
CA TRP A 318 -3.67 30.77 2.87
C TRP A 318 -2.72 31.95 3.14
N PRO A 319 -1.96 32.02 4.25
CA PRO A 319 -1.64 30.95 5.19
C PRO A 319 -2.51 30.92 6.46
N PHE A 320 -3.53 31.77 6.57
CA PHE A 320 -4.30 31.93 7.82
C PHE A 320 -5.31 30.80 8.05
N GLY A 321 -5.81 30.20 6.97
CA GLY A 321 -6.70 29.04 6.97
C GLY A 321 -6.16 27.92 6.11
N LYS A 322 -6.36 26.67 6.55
CA LYS A 322 -6.05 25.47 5.77
C LYS A 322 -7.13 24.42 6.00
N ALA A 323 -7.70 23.89 4.93
CA ALA A 323 -8.62 22.76 4.99
C ALA A 323 -7.81 21.47 4.74
N ARG A 324 -7.81 20.55 5.70
CA ARG A 324 -7.22 19.21 5.52
C ARG A 324 -8.30 18.21 5.22
N LEU A 325 -8.19 17.57 4.06
CA LEU A 325 -9.13 16.57 3.58
C LEU A 325 -9.01 15.29 4.44
N VAL A 326 -10.16 14.72 4.76
CA VAL A 326 -10.34 13.44 5.48
C VAL A 326 -11.50 12.72 4.80
N ASP A 327 -11.48 11.41 4.73
CA ASP A 327 -12.58 10.66 4.13
C ASP A 327 -13.87 10.76 4.96
N ASN A 328 -15.02 10.73 4.28
CA ASN A 328 -16.34 10.80 4.88
C ASN A 328 -17.02 9.43 4.82
N GLY A 329 -16.59 8.50 5.67
CA GLY A 329 -17.17 7.16 5.76
C GLY A 329 -16.88 6.25 4.55
N ALA A 330 -15.86 6.58 3.75
CA ALA A 330 -15.37 5.67 2.71
C ALA A 330 -14.81 4.40 3.35
N VAL A 331 -15.16 3.25 2.79
CA VAL A 331 -14.69 1.94 3.26
C VAL A 331 -13.39 1.59 2.54
N HIS A 332 -12.36 1.33 3.32
CA HIS A 332 -11.04 0.90 2.89
C HIS A 332 -10.86 -0.56 3.25
N GLN A 333 -10.39 -1.36 2.29
CA GLN A 333 -10.09 -2.76 2.49
C GLN A 333 -8.58 -2.94 2.59
N ILE A 334 -8.13 -3.59 3.66
CA ILE A 334 -6.73 -3.97 3.84
C ILE A 334 -6.60 -5.48 4.02
N ILE A 335 -5.51 -6.02 3.52
CA ILE A 335 -5.09 -7.38 3.78
C ILE A 335 -4.27 -7.34 5.08
N VAL A 336 -4.73 -8.07 6.09
CA VAL A 336 -4.11 -8.04 7.42
C VAL A 336 -2.75 -8.74 7.40
N SER A 337 -2.63 -9.75 6.55
CA SER A 337 -1.48 -10.61 6.48
C SER A 337 -0.65 -10.31 5.22
N GLY A 338 0.42 -9.54 5.40
CA GLY A 338 1.40 -9.23 4.36
C GLY A 338 2.65 -8.63 5.01
N GLY A 339 3.83 -9.16 4.67
CA GLY A 339 5.10 -8.62 5.15
C GLY A 339 5.31 -7.17 4.69
N ALA A 340 6.07 -6.38 5.46
CA ALA A 340 6.41 -4.99 5.12
C ALA A 340 7.12 -4.84 3.76
N ASP A 341 7.69 -5.93 3.23
CA ASP A 341 8.37 -6.00 1.94
C ASP A 341 7.53 -6.62 0.80
N ASP A 342 6.27 -7.01 1.07
CA ASP A 342 5.52 -7.81 0.12
C ASP A 342 4.64 -6.98 -0.80
N SER A 343 4.85 -7.19 -2.10
CA SER A 343 4.05 -6.77 -3.26
C SER A 343 2.64 -7.36 -3.24
N SER A 344 1.95 -7.24 -2.11
CA SER A 344 0.53 -7.47 -1.97
C SER A 344 -0.19 -6.45 -2.86
N VAL A 345 -0.63 -6.92 -4.03
CA VAL A 345 -1.51 -6.15 -4.90
C VAL A 345 -2.71 -5.77 -4.05
N ALA A 346 -2.85 -4.47 -3.75
CA ALA A 346 -4.03 -3.94 -3.07
C ALA A 346 -5.26 -4.47 -3.82
N ALA A 347 -6.19 -5.09 -3.08
CA ALA A 347 -7.44 -5.52 -3.67
C ALA A 347 -8.07 -4.30 -4.36
N PRO A 348 -8.54 -4.42 -5.62
CA PRO A 348 -9.15 -3.30 -6.31
C PRO A 348 -10.36 -2.81 -5.49
N SER A 349 -10.41 -1.51 -5.21
CA SER A 349 -11.51 -0.90 -4.46
C SER A 349 -12.84 -1.18 -5.17
N THR A 350 -13.67 -2.02 -4.58
CA THR A 350 -15.00 -2.34 -5.11
C THR A 350 -16.05 -1.41 -4.51
N SER A 351 -17.01 -0.98 -5.34
CA SER A 351 -18.19 -0.25 -4.87
C SER A 351 -19.01 -1.14 -3.93
N ALA A 352 -19.66 -0.53 -2.94
CA ALA A 352 -20.56 -1.22 -2.01
C ALA A 352 -21.70 -2.00 -2.70
N ASP A 353 -22.06 -1.59 -3.93
CA ASP A 353 -23.09 -2.24 -4.76
C ASP A 353 -22.51 -3.24 -5.80
N GLY A 354 -21.23 -3.62 -5.68
CA GLY A 354 -20.57 -4.54 -6.61
C GLY A 354 -21.06 -6.00 -6.47
N PRO A 355 -20.93 -6.82 -7.54
CA PRO A 355 -21.21 -8.26 -7.44
C PRO A 355 -20.27 -8.92 -6.42
N ALA A 356 -20.79 -9.91 -5.69
CA ALA A 356 -19.98 -10.71 -4.76
C ALA A 356 -18.81 -11.38 -5.50
N SER A 357 -17.62 -11.40 -4.88
CA SER A 357 -16.41 -11.98 -5.46
C SER A 357 -16.59 -13.47 -5.79
N GLU A 358 -16.29 -13.88 -7.01
CA GLU A 358 -16.49 -15.27 -7.53
C GLU A 358 -15.59 -16.35 -6.87
N GLN A 359 -14.81 -16.02 -5.85
CA GLN A 359 -13.77 -16.89 -5.27
C GLN A 359 -14.28 -17.90 -4.21
N LEU A 360 -15.50 -18.40 -4.37
CA LEU A 360 -16.18 -19.26 -3.36
C LEU A 360 -15.82 -20.75 -3.39
N ASN A 361 -14.83 -21.18 -4.19
CA ASN A 361 -14.36 -22.58 -4.14
C ASN A 361 -12.84 -22.65 -4.29
N ARG A 362 -12.14 -22.38 -3.20
CA ARG A 362 -10.68 -22.46 -3.11
C ARG A 362 -10.29 -23.78 -2.43
N LEU A 363 -9.68 -24.69 -3.19
CA LEU A 363 -9.20 -25.96 -2.68
C LEU A 363 -7.92 -25.75 -1.86
N TRP A 364 -7.91 -26.23 -0.61
CA TRP A 364 -6.80 -26.15 0.36
C TRP A 364 -5.42 -26.69 -0.10
N ASP A 365 -5.36 -27.44 -1.19
CA ASP A 365 -4.14 -28.04 -1.73
C ASP A 365 -3.38 -27.08 -2.66
N VAL A 366 -3.97 -25.93 -2.98
CA VAL A 366 -3.40 -24.91 -3.87
C VAL A 366 -3.07 -23.65 -3.06
N PRO A 367 -1.84 -23.10 -3.14
CA PRO A 367 -1.52 -21.85 -2.45
C PRO A 367 -2.35 -20.69 -3.02
N HIS A 368 -2.89 -19.83 -2.14
CA HIS A 368 -3.60 -18.63 -2.55
C HIS A 368 -2.70 -17.39 -2.43
N PRO A 369 -2.88 -16.36 -3.29
CA PRO A 369 -2.00 -15.18 -3.33
C PRO A 369 -1.94 -14.36 -2.03
N TRP A 370 -2.93 -14.52 -1.15
CA TRP A 370 -3.06 -13.79 0.11
C TRP A 370 -2.94 -14.69 1.35
N ASP A 371 -2.56 -15.96 1.16
CA ASP A 371 -2.28 -16.87 2.27
C ASP A 371 -1.04 -16.41 3.03
N THR A 372 -1.18 -16.25 4.34
CA THR A 372 -0.03 -15.99 5.20
C THR A 372 0.09 -17.06 6.27
N SER A 373 1.32 -17.52 6.49
CA SER A 373 1.67 -18.45 7.55
C SER A 373 1.52 -17.78 8.92
N GLN A 374 0.55 -18.25 9.69
CA GLN A 374 0.26 -17.83 11.05
C GLN A 374 0.54 -18.97 12.04
N VAL A 375 0.87 -18.61 13.27
CA VAL A 375 1.12 -19.57 14.35
C VAL A 375 -0.15 -19.79 15.16
N ILE A 376 -0.48 -21.04 15.42
CA ILE A 376 -1.61 -21.46 16.27
C ILE A 376 -1.13 -22.29 17.46
N ALA A 377 -1.95 -22.37 18.51
CA ALA A 377 -1.69 -23.28 19.62
C ALA A 377 -1.82 -24.74 19.16
N GLY A 378 -0.83 -25.56 19.53
CA GLY A 378 -0.85 -27.00 19.38
C GLY A 378 -0.94 -27.69 20.74
N ALA A 379 -1.65 -28.81 20.81
CA ALA A 379 -1.66 -29.66 21.99
C ALA A 379 -1.39 -31.10 21.55
N THR A 380 -0.34 -31.72 22.08
CA THR A 380 0.00 -33.12 21.84
C THR A 380 0.11 -33.82 23.19
N GLY A 381 -0.96 -34.52 23.59
CA GLY A 381 -1.05 -35.09 24.94
C GLY A 381 -1.10 -33.98 26.00
N GLU A 382 -0.20 -34.03 26.99
CA GLU A 382 -0.07 -32.97 28.02
C GLU A 382 0.88 -31.82 27.62
N GLN A 383 1.54 -31.90 26.46
CA GLN A 383 2.52 -30.90 26.03
C GLN A 383 1.87 -29.83 25.13
N GLN A 384 2.07 -28.56 25.51
CA GLN A 384 1.76 -27.41 24.67
C GLN A 384 2.84 -27.27 23.59
N SER A 385 2.41 -27.13 22.35
CA SER A 385 3.27 -26.92 21.18
C SER A 385 2.70 -25.79 20.33
N PHE A 386 3.39 -25.43 19.24
CA PHE A 386 2.90 -24.48 18.25
C PHE A 386 2.83 -25.18 16.89
N GLN A 387 1.77 -24.88 16.14
CA GLN A 387 1.61 -25.35 14.76
C GLN A 387 1.51 -24.14 13.83
N ILE A 388 1.72 -24.38 12.54
CA ILE A 388 1.65 -23.35 11.51
C ILE A 388 0.45 -23.65 10.62
N VAL A 389 -0.35 -22.61 10.36
CA VAL A 389 -1.47 -22.64 9.43
C VAL A 389 -1.35 -21.49 8.45
N ASN A 390 -1.92 -21.64 7.27
CA ASN A 390 -2.15 -20.54 6.35
C ASN A 390 -3.53 -19.95 6.63
N ALA A 391 -3.60 -18.62 6.71
CA ALA A 391 -4.86 -17.91 6.85
C ALA A 391 -4.94 -16.71 5.89
N ASP A 392 -6.10 -16.55 5.25
CA ASP A 392 -6.45 -15.40 4.42
C ASP A 392 -7.43 -14.53 5.20
N VAL A 393 -6.95 -13.37 5.67
CA VAL A 393 -7.70 -12.44 6.52
C VAL A 393 -7.70 -11.04 5.94
N ARG A 394 -8.90 -10.52 5.75
CA ARG A 394 -9.19 -9.19 5.22
C ARG A 394 -9.91 -8.36 6.28
N LEU A 395 -9.64 -7.06 6.27
CA LEU A 395 -10.29 -6.13 7.18
C LEU A 395 -10.77 -4.91 6.41
N ASP A 396 -12.05 -4.60 6.61
CA ASP A 396 -12.71 -3.43 6.06
C ASP A 396 -12.90 -2.41 7.18
N TYR A 397 -12.36 -1.20 6.99
CA TYR A 397 -12.48 -0.10 7.94
C TYR A 397 -12.95 1.18 7.25
N ARG A 398 -13.43 2.14 8.03
CA ARG A 398 -13.82 3.46 7.53
C ARG A 398 -13.47 4.54 8.53
N GLU A 399 -13.30 5.76 8.02
CA GLU A 399 -12.90 6.92 8.82
C GLU A 399 -13.92 8.06 8.73
N GLY A 400 -13.89 8.97 9.70
CA GLY A 400 -14.51 10.29 9.55
C GLY A 400 -16.04 10.36 9.63
N LEU A 401 -16.73 9.32 10.14
CA LEU A 401 -18.20 9.33 10.32
C LEU A 401 -18.71 10.48 11.18
N SER A 402 -17.93 10.86 12.21
CA SER A 402 -18.26 11.95 13.12
C SER A 402 -17.19 13.03 13.12
N ASP A 403 -17.55 14.22 13.57
CA ASP A 403 -16.64 15.36 13.69
C ASP A 403 -15.49 15.10 14.65
N ALA A 404 -15.71 14.23 15.64
CA ALA A 404 -14.69 13.79 16.57
C ALA A 404 -13.77 12.77 15.91
N ALA A 405 -14.34 11.79 15.19
CA ALA A 405 -13.60 10.77 14.46
C ALA A 405 -12.69 11.37 13.37
N ALA A 406 -13.20 12.31 12.56
CA ALA A 406 -12.42 12.95 11.50
C ALA A 406 -11.20 13.73 12.06
N ARG A 407 -11.35 14.38 13.23
CA ARG A 407 -10.24 15.04 13.92
C ARG A 407 -9.26 14.04 14.51
N ALA A 408 -9.77 12.97 15.11
CA ALA A 408 -8.95 11.91 15.69
C ALA A 408 -8.08 11.24 14.63
N ALA A 409 -8.67 10.83 13.50
CA ALA A 409 -7.96 10.19 12.39
C ALA A 409 -6.82 11.07 11.86
N LEU A 410 -7.08 12.37 11.68
CA LEU A 410 -6.10 13.30 11.13
C LEU A 410 -4.94 13.66 12.08
N TYR A 411 -5.19 13.74 13.39
CA TYR A 411 -4.19 14.25 14.35
C TYR A 411 -3.57 13.18 15.25
N ARG A 412 -4.20 12.02 15.40
CA ARG A 412 -3.71 10.94 16.28
C ARG A 412 -3.02 9.82 15.51
N SER A 413 -3.23 9.74 14.20
CA SER A 413 -2.52 8.82 13.32
C SER A 413 -1.74 9.59 12.27
N VAL A 414 -0.49 9.20 12.03
CA VAL A 414 0.32 9.70 10.91
C VAL A 414 0.03 8.91 9.65
N ASP A 415 -0.16 7.59 9.80
CA ASP A 415 -0.47 6.64 8.74
C ASP A 415 -1.54 5.66 9.26
N PRO A 416 -2.83 5.94 9.01
CA PRO A 416 -3.92 5.10 9.47
C PRO A 416 -3.86 3.68 8.94
N GLU A 417 -3.48 3.50 7.68
CA GLU A 417 -3.48 2.19 7.04
C GLU A 417 -2.48 1.24 7.72
N SER A 418 -1.24 1.68 7.92
CA SER A 418 -0.23 0.85 8.60
C SER A 418 -0.55 0.61 10.07
N THR A 419 -1.18 1.58 10.74
CA THR A 419 -1.64 1.44 12.13
C THR A 419 -2.73 0.37 12.24
N VAL A 420 -3.77 0.46 11.41
CA VAL A 420 -4.86 -0.52 11.39
C VAL A 420 -4.32 -1.90 11.02
N ARG A 421 -3.45 -1.99 10.00
CA ARG A 421 -2.81 -3.24 9.59
C ARG A 421 -2.00 -3.88 10.72
N SER A 422 -1.19 -3.11 11.45
CA SER A 422 -0.36 -3.62 12.54
C SER A 422 -1.20 -4.12 13.72
N ILE A 423 -2.25 -3.39 14.09
CA ILE A 423 -3.19 -3.79 15.15
C ILE A 423 -3.96 -5.03 14.71
N ALA A 424 -4.50 -5.04 13.49
CA ALA A 424 -5.23 -6.17 12.96
C ALA A 424 -4.36 -7.43 12.94
N ASN A 425 -3.12 -7.33 12.46
CA ASN A 425 -2.20 -8.47 12.41
C ASN A 425 -1.89 -8.97 13.81
N ARG A 426 -1.63 -8.06 14.77
CA ARG A 426 -1.42 -8.44 16.17
C ARG A 426 -2.62 -9.19 16.76
N GLU A 427 -3.84 -8.70 16.56
CA GLU A 427 -5.03 -9.33 17.12
C GLU A 427 -5.38 -10.65 16.42
N VAL A 428 -5.16 -10.76 15.10
CA VAL A 428 -5.28 -12.02 14.36
C VAL A 428 -4.28 -13.05 14.87
N VAL A 429 -3.00 -12.69 14.99
CA VAL A 429 -1.96 -13.56 15.55
C VAL A 429 -2.33 -13.99 16.97
N HIS A 430 -2.77 -13.06 17.81
CA HIS A 430 -3.15 -13.35 19.19
C HIS A 430 -4.35 -14.31 19.29
N TYR A 431 -5.36 -14.09 18.44
CA TYR A 431 -6.53 -14.95 18.35
C TYR A 431 -6.14 -16.36 17.88
N LEU A 432 -5.38 -16.48 16.79
CA LEU A 432 -4.95 -17.76 16.25
C LEU A 432 -4.02 -18.51 17.21
N ALA A 433 -3.06 -17.82 17.84
CA ALA A 433 -2.13 -18.41 18.79
C ALA A 433 -2.79 -18.92 20.09
N SER A 434 -4.01 -18.47 20.40
CA SER A 434 -4.78 -18.94 21.57
C SER A 434 -5.76 -20.07 21.25
N HIS A 435 -5.89 -20.46 19.99
CA HIS A 435 -6.82 -21.52 19.55
C HIS A 435 -6.07 -22.69 18.90
N THR A 436 -6.62 -23.90 19.07
CA THR A 436 -6.11 -25.09 18.39
C THR A 436 -6.70 -25.21 16.99
N LEU A 437 -6.00 -25.92 16.10
CA LEU A 437 -6.51 -26.16 14.74
C LEU A 437 -7.92 -26.75 14.75
N GLN A 438 -8.18 -27.72 15.63
CA GLN A 438 -9.50 -28.34 15.75
C GLN A 438 -10.57 -27.32 16.18
N ALA A 439 -10.27 -26.46 17.15
CA ALA A 439 -11.19 -25.40 17.56
C ALA A 439 -11.48 -24.41 16.41
N LEU A 440 -10.47 -24.08 15.61
CA LEU A 440 -10.62 -23.20 14.44
C LEU A 440 -11.44 -23.84 13.30
N LEU A 441 -11.37 -25.17 13.14
CA LEU A 441 -12.16 -25.91 12.16
C LEU A 441 -13.61 -26.14 12.60
N GLU A 442 -13.85 -26.28 13.92
CA GLU A 442 -15.19 -26.45 14.50
C GLU A 442 -15.94 -25.11 14.63
N THR A 443 -15.23 -24.00 14.85
CA THR A 443 -15.83 -22.67 14.99
C THR A 443 -16.19 -22.10 13.63
N SER A 444 -17.37 -21.49 13.49
CA SER A 444 -17.73 -20.82 12.24
C SER A 444 -16.81 -19.63 11.98
N GLN A 445 -16.41 -19.46 10.71
CA GLN A 445 -15.58 -18.33 10.28
C GLN A 445 -16.19 -16.97 10.68
N THR A 446 -17.52 -16.87 10.69
CA THR A 446 -18.25 -15.68 11.13
C THR A 446 -18.02 -15.32 12.59
N ALA A 447 -18.03 -16.31 13.50
CA ALA A 447 -17.83 -16.07 14.93
C ALA A 447 -16.37 -15.71 15.24
N MET A 448 -15.43 -16.33 14.51
CA MET A 448 -14.00 -15.97 14.60
C MET A 448 -13.78 -14.53 14.13
N ALA A 449 -14.34 -14.17 12.97
CA ALA A 449 -14.25 -12.85 12.40
C ALA A 449 -14.83 -11.76 13.33
N GLU A 450 -15.99 -12.01 13.94
CA GLU A 450 -16.61 -11.09 14.90
C GLU A 450 -15.72 -10.89 16.14
N SER A 451 -15.16 -11.96 16.68
CA SER A 451 -14.23 -11.89 17.83
C SER A 451 -12.98 -11.06 17.53
N VAL A 452 -12.40 -11.22 16.34
CA VAL A 452 -11.24 -10.44 15.88
C VAL A 452 -11.63 -8.98 15.63
N ARG A 453 -12.77 -8.72 14.97
CA ARG A 453 -13.30 -7.36 14.75
C ARG A 453 -13.47 -6.61 16.07
N ASP A 454 -14.06 -7.24 17.08
CA ASP A 454 -14.25 -6.68 18.42
C ASP A 454 -12.91 -6.39 19.12
N ALA A 455 -11.91 -7.25 18.94
CA ALA A 455 -10.57 -7.04 19.49
C ALA A 455 -9.87 -5.87 18.82
N VAL A 456 -9.90 -5.79 17.49
CA VAL A 456 -9.28 -4.69 16.72
C VAL A 456 -9.97 -3.36 17.03
N GLN A 457 -11.31 -3.32 17.07
CA GLN A 457 -12.05 -2.11 17.41
C GLN A 457 -11.67 -1.61 18.81
N ARG A 458 -11.60 -2.50 19.81
CA ARG A 458 -11.18 -2.13 21.17
C ARG A 458 -9.78 -1.52 21.22
N GLN A 459 -8.83 -2.02 20.43
CA GLN A 459 -7.47 -1.44 20.37
C GLN A 459 -7.49 -0.06 19.69
N LEU A 460 -8.23 0.10 18.60
CA LEU A 460 -8.37 1.38 17.90
C LEU A 460 -9.08 2.44 18.78
N ASP A 461 -10.07 2.02 19.58
CA ASP A 461 -10.77 2.86 20.55
C ASP A 461 -9.86 3.31 21.70
N GLN A 462 -8.95 2.43 22.16
CA GLN A 462 -7.96 2.78 23.19
C GLN A 462 -6.97 3.84 22.71
N LEU A 463 -6.57 3.79 21.44
CA LEU A 463 -5.80 4.85 20.79
C LEU A 463 -6.67 6.08 20.47
N ALA A 464 -8.00 5.91 20.58
CA ALA A 464 -9.03 6.84 20.14
C ALA A 464 -8.68 7.39 18.76
N SER A 465 -8.43 6.47 17.83
CA SER A 465 -8.01 6.73 16.45
C SER A 465 -9.10 7.39 15.61
N GLY A 466 -10.38 7.23 15.98
CA GLY A 466 -11.51 7.68 15.17
C GLY A 466 -11.76 6.80 13.94
N ILE A 467 -11.20 5.59 13.94
CA ILE A 467 -11.36 4.58 12.89
C ILE A 467 -12.40 3.56 13.35
N GLU A 468 -13.35 3.22 12.49
CA GLU A 468 -14.33 2.16 12.73
C GLU A 468 -14.03 0.95 11.85
N VAL A 469 -13.96 -0.23 12.46
CA VAL A 469 -13.87 -1.51 11.76
C VAL A 469 -15.27 -1.93 11.34
N VAL A 470 -15.51 -1.95 10.03
CA VAL A 470 -16.78 -2.36 9.43
C VAL A 470 -16.93 -3.87 9.50
N ALA A 471 -15.91 -4.60 9.05
CA ALA A 471 -15.91 -6.05 9.03
C ALA A 471 -14.49 -6.60 9.09
N VAL A 472 -14.36 -7.79 9.67
CA VAL A 472 -13.23 -8.67 9.43
C VAL A 472 -13.77 -9.86 8.66
N VAL A 473 -13.05 -10.31 7.65
CA VAL A 473 -13.42 -11.47 6.84
C VAL A 473 -12.27 -12.45 6.89
N ILE A 474 -12.56 -13.64 7.42
CA ILE A 474 -11.64 -14.77 7.43
C ILE A 474 -12.12 -15.71 6.33
N GLU A 475 -11.40 -15.72 5.20
CA GLU A 475 -11.82 -16.49 4.03
C GLU A 475 -11.44 -17.97 4.19
N SER A 476 -10.25 -18.23 4.72
CA SER A 476 -9.76 -19.59 4.95
C SER A 476 -8.78 -19.67 6.11
N VAL A 477 -8.76 -20.81 6.80
CA VAL A 477 -7.72 -21.24 7.73
C VAL A 477 -7.46 -22.72 7.48
N HIS A 478 -6.26 -23.06 7.03
CA HIS A 478 -5.91 -24.45 6.73
C HIS A 478 -4.42 -24.73 6.98
N PRO A 479 -4.02 -26.00 7.15
CA PRO A 479 -2.62 -26.36 7.12
C PRO A 479 -1.94 -25.88 5.83
N PRO A 480 -0.64 -25.56 5.85
CA PRO A 480 0.08 -25.18 4.64
C PRO A 480 -0.04 -26.28 3.58
N SER A 481 -0.18 -25.90 2.31
CA SER A 481 -0.47 -26.83 1.20
C SER A 481 0.54 -27.99 1.10
N GLY A 482 1.81 -27.74 1.42
CA GLY A 482 2.85 -28.78 1.47
C GLY A 482 2.65 -29.85 2.56
N ALA A 483 1.83 -29.60 3.56
CA ALA A 483 1.52 -30.52 4.66
C ALA A 483 0.08 -31.07 4.62
N ALA A 484 -0.77 -30.58 3.71
CA ALA A 484 -2.19 -30.96 3.65
C ALA A 484 -2.39 -32.48 3.53
N ALA A 485 -1.66 -33.14 2.62
CA ALA A 485 -1.71 -34.59 2.44
C ALA A 485 -1.36 -35.36 3.73
N ALA A 486 -0.32 -34.92 4.45
CA ALA A 486 0.07 -35.55 5.71
C ALA A 486 -0.99 -35.37 6.81
N TYR A 487 -1.65 -34.20 6.85
CA TYR A 487 -2.78 -33.98 7.76
C TYR A 487 -3.97 -34.89 7.43
N HIS A 488 -4.31 -35.05 6.15
CA HIS A 488 -5.36 -35.98 5.74
C HIS A 488 -5.03 -37.42 6.12
N ASP A 489 -3.77 -37.83 5.99
CA ASP A 489 -3.34 -39.16 6.38
C ASP A 489 -3.47 -39.39 7.89
N VAL A 490 -3.10 -38.41 8.72
CA VAL A 490 -3.27 -38.49 10.19
C VAL A 490 -4.75 -38.54 10.57
N GLN A 491 -5.59 -37.68 9.98
CA GLN A 491 -7.04 -37.69 10.21
C GLN A 491 -7.66 -39.02 9.76
N ALA A 492 -7.31 -39.51 8.57
CA ALA A 492 -7.76 -40.81 8.08
C ALA A 492 -7.31 -41.96 8.97
N ALA A 493 -6.08 -41.93 9.48
CA ALA A 493 -5.58 -42.92 10.44
C ALA A 493 -6.37 -42.86 11.76
N GLN A 494 -6.68 -41.67 12.26
CA GLN A 494 -7.47 -41.49 13.48
C GLN A 494 -8.92 -41.97 13.32
N ILE A 495 -9.56 -41.66 12.19
CA ILE A 495 -10.88 -42.18 11.82
C ILE A 495 -10.84 -43.71 11.71
N ARG A 496 -9.82 -44.29 11.04
CA ARG A 496 -9.65 -45.75 10.96
C ARG A 496 -9.45 -46.39 12.33
N ALA A 497 -8.69 -45.76 13.22
CA ALA A 497 -8.48 -46.23 14.58
C ALA A 497 -9.80 -46.21 15.38
N GLN A 498 -10.56 -45.12 15.33
CA GLN A 498 -11.87 -45.03 15.96
C GLN A 498 -12.86 -46.05 15.39
N ALA A 499 -12.86 -46.25 14.07
CA ALA A 499 -13.68 -47.26 13.42
C ALA A 499 -13.32 -48.68 13.85
N SER A 500 -12.02 -48.97 14.01
CA SER A 500 -11.53 -50.25 14.52
C SER A 500 -12.01 -50.52 15.96
N VAL A 501 -11.90 -49.52 16.84
CA VAL A 501 -12.39 -49.59 18.22
C VAL A 501 -13.91 -49.79 18.26
N ALA A 502 -14.65 -49.01 17.47
CA ALA A 502 -16.11 -49.16 17.37
C ALA A 502 -16.51 -50.54 16.84
N GLY A 503 -15.78 -51.07 15.85
CA GLY A 503 -15.96 -52.42 15.33
C GLY A 503 -15.72 -53.50 16.39
N ALA A 504 -14.67 -53.36 17.20
CA ALA A 504 -14.39 -54.27 18.30
C ALA A 504 -15.47 -54.23 19.39
N HIS A 505 -15.97 -53.04 19.75
CA HIS A 505 -17.12 -52.89 20.66
C HIS A 505 -18.39 -53.54 20.10
N GLY A 506 -18.67 -53.36 18.81
CA GLY A 506 -19.81 -54.01 18.14
C GLY A 506 -19.71 -55.53 18.17
N PHE A 507 -18.53 -56.10 17.89
CA PHE A 507 -18.28 -57.53 17.97
C PHE A 507 -18.49 -58.07 19.40
N ALA A 508 -17.93 -57.40 20.41
CA ALA A 508 -18.09 -57.79 21.81
C ALA A 508 -19.56 -57.74 22.27
N ALA A 509 -20.30 -56.69 21.88
CA ALA A 509 -21.73 -56.58 22.16
C ALA A 509 -22.53 -57.70 21.49
N GLY A 510 -22.20 -58.04 20.24
CA GLY A 510 -22.82 -59.16 19.52
C GLY A 510 -22.56 -60.51 20.19
N LEU A 511 -21.32 -60.77 20.62
CA LEU A 511 -20.97 -62.01 21.33
C LEU A 511 -21.70 -62.13 22.67
N LEU A 512 -21.77 -61.03 23.43
CA LEU A 512 -22.51 -60.97 24.69
C LEU A 512 -24.01 -61.25 24.46
N GLY A 513 -24.60 -60.59 23.45
CA GLY A 513 -26.01 -60.80 23.09
C GLY A 513 -26.30 -62.25 22.69
N TYR A 514 -25.42 -62.86 21.89
CA TYR A 514 -25.54 -64.28 21.51
C TYR A 514 -25.44 -65.21 22.74
N ALA A 515 -24.47 -64.97 23.63
CA ALA A 515 -24.30 -65.76 24.84
C ALA A 515 -25.53 -65.65 25.78
N GLN A 516 -26.09 -64.45 25.94
CA GLN A 516 -27.32 -64.22 26.70
C GLN A 516 -28.51 -64.94 26.07
N GLN A 517 -28.68 -64.84 24.75
CA GLN A 517 -29.73 -65.55 24.03
C GLN A 517 -29.63 -67.08 24.23
N GLN A 518 -28.42 -67.64 24.18
CA GLN A 518 -28.20 -69.07 24.36
C GLN A 518 -28.46 -69.52 25.80
N ALA A 519 -28.10 -68.70 26.79
CA ALA A 519 -28.41 -68.95 28.19
C ALA A 519 -29.93 -68.97 28.44
N GLU A 520 -30.64 -67.94 27.97
CA GLU A 520 -32.11 -67.85 28.06
C GLU A 520 -32.80 -69.02 27.36
N ALA A 521 -32.34 -69.41 26.16
CA ALA A 521 -32.86 -70.56 25.45
C ALA A 521 -32.67 -71.87 26.22
N SER A 522 -31.51 -72.04 26.87
CA SER A 522 -31.21 -73.23 27.69
C SER A 522 -32.11 -73.29 28.94
N VAL A 523 -32.30 -72.16 29.63
CA VAL A 523 -33.20 -72.05 30.79
C VAL A 523 -34.66 -72.30 30.39
N THR A 524 -35.09 -71.72 29.27
CA THR A 524 -36.44 -71.91 28.72
C THR A 524 -36.67 -73.37 28.34
N GLN A 525 -35.71 -74.04 27.71
CA GLN A 525 -35.82 -75.45 27.38
C GLN A 525 -35.84 -76.35 28.63
N ALA A 526 -35.02 -76.05 29.64
CA ALA A 526 -34.99 -76.79 30.89
C ALA A 526 -36.32 -76.65 31.66
N SER A 527 -36.88 -75.44 31.74
CA SER A 527 -38.17 -75.19 32.39
C SER A 527 -39.32 -75.84 31.64
N ALA A 528 -39.33 -75.84 30.30
CA ALA A 528 -40.31 -76.58 29.50
C ALA A 528 -40.26 -78.09 29.79
N ARG A 529 -39.06 -78.70 29.78
CA ARG A 529 -38.90 -80.13 30.12
C ARG A 529 -39.36 -80.45 31.53
N ALA A 530 -39.05 -79.59 32.50
CA ALA A 530 -39.52 -79.75 33.89
C ALA A 530 -41.05 -79.71 33.97
N ALA A 531 -41.68 -78.75 33.29
CA ALA A 531 -43.14 -78.64 33.21
C ALA A 531 -43.77 -79.88 32.54
N ASP A 532 -43.21 -80.37 31.44
CA ASP A 532 -43.66 -81.61 30.77
C ASP A 532 -43.55 -82.83 31.69
N THR A 533 -42.46 -82.92 32.46
CA THR A 533 -42.22 -84.03 33.39
C THR A 533 -43.22 -83.99 34.54
N MET A 534 -43.47 -82.81 35.11
CA MET A 534 -44.49 -82.63 36.15
C MET A 534 -45.90 -82.92 35.61
N ALA A 535 -46.21 -82.48 34.39
CA ALA A 535 -47.50 -82.76 33.75
C ALA A 535 -47.70 -84.27 33.54
N ALA A 536 -46.70 -84.97 33.01
CA ALA A 536 -46.73 -86.42 32.83
C ALA A 536 -46.89 -87.17 34.15
N ALA A 537 -46.14 -86.78 35.19
CA ALA A 537 -46.27 -87.35 36.53
C ALA A 537 -47.68 -87.14 37.11
N ARG A 538 -48.28 -85.96 36.87
CA ARG A 538 -49.64 -85.64 37.33
C ARG A 538 -50.70 -86.45 36.60
N VAL A 539 -50.55 -86.65 35.29
CA VAL A 539 -51.41 -87.56 34.51
C VAL A 539 -51.30 -88.98 35.05
N GLN A 540 -50.07 -89.44 35.33
CA GLN A 540 -49.84 -90.78 35.88
C GLN A 540 -50.45 -90.94 37.28
N GLN A 541 -50.36 -89.91 38.14
CA GLN A 541 -51.02 -89.90 39.44
C GLN A 541 -52.55 -90.00 39.29
N ILE A 542 -53.17 -89.18 38.44
CA ILE A 542 -54.63 -89.19 38.21
C ILE A 542 -55.08 -90.57 37.71
N ASN A 543 -54.35 -91.14 36.75
CA ASN A 543 -54.65 -92.48 36.23
C ASN A 543 -54.53 -93.54 37.32
N PHE A 544 -53.48 -93.49 38.15
CA PHE A 544 -53.31 -94.42 39.26
C PHE A 544 -54.43 -94.29 40.29
N GLU A 545 -54.82 -93.07 40.67
CA GLU A 545 -55.94 -92.82 41.57
C GLU A 545 -57.24 -93.40 40.99
N ALA A 546 -57.54 -93.14 39.71
CA ALA A 546 -58.70 -93.71 39.02
C ALA A 546 -58.65 -95.25 38.99
N ASP A 547 -57.50 -95.84 38.67
CA ASP A 547 -57.28 -97.30 38.66
C ASP A 547 -57.49 -97.89 40.06
N THR A 548 -57.04 -97.23 41.14
CA THR A 548 -57.27 -97.70 42.51
C THR A 548 -58.75 -97.67 42.91
N VAL A 549 -59.50 -96.65 42.47
CA VAL A 549 -60.95 -96.59 42.68
C VAL A 549 -61.66 -97.70 41.91
N ALA A 550 -61.30 -97.91 40.64
CA ALA A 550 -61.85 -98.96 39.80
C ALA A 550 -61.54 -100.36 40.37
N TYR A 551 -60.32 -100.60 40.86
CA TYR A 551 -59.94 -101.85 41.53
C TYR A 551 -60.78 -102.12 42.78
N ARG A 552 -61.00 -101.11 43.63
CA ARG A 552 -61.83 -101.24 44.84
C ARG A 552 -63.29 -101.60 44.52
N LEU A 553 -63.82 -101.14 43.39
CA LEU A 553 -65.18 -101.44 42.95
C LEU A 553 -65.30 -102.80 42.23
N GLY A 554 -64.33 -103.16 41.39
CA GLY A 554 -64.36 -104.36 40.54
C GLY A 554 -63.73 -105.62 41.12
N GLY A 555 -62.96 -105.53 42.21
CA GLY A 555 -62.34 -106.68 42.86
C GLY A 555 -61.35 -107.45 41.96
N PRO A 556 -61.29 -108.80 42.02
CA PRO A 556 -60.29 -109.58 41.27
C PRO A 556 -60.50 -109.58 39.74
N ALA A 557 -61.64 -109.11 39.23
CA ALA A 557 -61.91 -109.05 37.79
C ALA A 557 -61.17 -107.87 37.10
N PHE A 558 -60.96 -106.75 37.80
CA PHE A 558 -60.36 -105.54 37.22
C PHE A 558 -58.92 -105.75 36.69
N PRO A 559 -57.98 -106.37 37.42
CA PRO A 559 -56.62 -106.56 36.91
C PRO A 559 -56.56 -107.38 35.62
N PHE A 560 -57.45 -108.37 35.47
CA PHE A 560 -57.53 -109.19 34.27
C PHE A 560 -58.07 -108.39 33.08
N GLU A 561 -59.16 -107.64 33.26
CA GLU A 561 -59.72 -106.77 32.22
C GLU A 561 -58.77 -105.63 31.84
N TYR A 562 -58.09 -105.02 32.82
CA TYR A 562 -57.06 -104.02 32.60
C TYR A 562 -55.89 -104.57 31.77
N TYR A 563 -55.41 -105.78 32.11
CA TYR A 563 -54.38 -106.47 31.32
C TYR A 563 -54.85 -106.73 29.89
N LEU A 564 -56.05 -107.26 29.70
CA LEU A 564 -56.59 -107.52 28.36
C LEU A 564 -56.80 -106.24 27.56
N SER A 565 -57.26 -105.15 28.19
CA SER A 565 -57.41 -103.84 27.54
C SER A 565 -56.06 -103.24 27.13
N LYS A 566 -55.04 -103.30 27.99
CA LYS A 566 -53.67 -102.87 27.67
C LYS A 566 -53.03 -103.75 26.60
N LEU A 567 -53.25 -105.06 26.66
CA LEU A 567 -52.82 -106.00 25.63
C LEU A 567 -53.50 -105.65 24.29
N GLN A 568 -54.80 -105.41 24.29
CA GLN A 568 -55.55 -105.01 23.09
C GLN A 568 -55.03 -103.69 22.51
N GLN A 569 -54.81 -102.66 23.34
CA GLN A 569 -54.22 -101.38 22.89
C GLN A 569 -52.80 -101.58 22.34
N GLY A 570 -51.97 -102.39 22.99
CA GLY A 570 -50.61 -102.69 22.52
C GLY A 570 -50.60 -103.50 21.22
N LEU A 571 -51.60 -104.37 21.03
CA LEU A 571 -51.74 -105.23 19.85
C LEU A 571 -52.47 -104.55 18.68
N GLN A 572 -53.14 -103.41 18.89
CA GLN A 572 -53.90 -102.70 17.84
C GLN A 572 -53.07 -102.39 16.58
N ASN A 573 -51.75 -102.20 16.72
CA ASN A 573 -50.82 -101.93 15.62
C ASN A 573 -49.68 -102.97 15.52
N ALA A 574 -49.79 -104.11 16.21
CA ALA A 574 -48.75 -105.13 16.21
C ALA A 574 -48.95 -106.13 15.05
N HIS A 575 -47.86 -106.55 14.41
CA HIS A 575 -47.90 -107.71 13.52
C HIS A 575 -47.90 -109.00 14.35
N ILE A 576 -49.05 -109.68 14.40
CA ILE A 576 -49.22 -110.91 15.19
C ILE A 576 -49.01 -112.13 14.29
N THR A 577 -47.99 -112.94 14.63
CA THR A 577 -47.81 -114.28 14.06
C THR A 577 -48.37 -115.30 15.05
N VAL A 578 -49.47 -115.95 14.70
CA VAL A 578 -50.10 -117.00 15.52
C VAL A 578 -49.54 -118.36 15.10
N ILE A 579 -48.92 -119.07 16.04
CA ILE A 579 -48.42 -120.44 15.85
C ILE A 579 -49.25 -121.35 16.74
N ASP A 580 -50.01 -122.26 16.13
CA ASP A 580 -50.88 -123.23 16.80
C ASP A 580 -50.68 -124.60 16.12
N ASP A 581 -50.46 -125.64 16.93
CA ASP A 581 -50.15 -126.99 16.50
C ASP A 581 -51.34 -127.74 15.88
N ARG A 582 -52.55 -127.17 15.98
CA ARG A 582 -53.80 -127.68 15.41
C ARG A 582 -54.14 -127.05 14.06
N LEU A 583 -53.38 -126.05 13.61
CA LEU A 583 -53.53 -125.42 12.31
C LEU A 583 -52.90 -126.31 11.21
N THR A 584 -53.59 -127.38 10.84
CA THR A 584 -53.20 -128.23 9.71
C THR A 584 -53.59 -127.60 8.37
N ALA A 585 -52.73 -127.72 7.35
CA ALA A 585 -52.81 -127.02 6.06
C ALA A 585 -54.12 -127.24 5.25
N GLU A 586 -54.96 -128.21 5.63
CA GLU A 586 -56.17 -128.58 4.92
C GLU A 586 -57.47 -128.01 5.51
N ARG A 587 -57.43 -127.34 6.67
CA ARG A 587 -58.59 -126.66 7.26
C ARG A 587 -58.36 -125.15 7.36
N ARG A 588 -59.25 -124.37 6.72
CA ARG A 588 -59.31 -122.91 6.92
C ARG A 588 -59.64 -122.61 8.38
N ALA A 589 -58.64 -122.22 9.17
CA ALA A 589 -58.88 -121.62 10.48
C ALA A 589 -59.44 -120.22 10.27
N THR A 590 -60.64 -119.99 10.82
CA THR A 590 -61.30 -118.69 10.74
C THR A 590 -61.13 -118.02 12.09
N ILE A 591 -60.31 -116.97 12.16
CA ILE A 591 -60.19 -116.13 13.36
C ILE A 591 -61.30 -115.09 13.25
N ASP A 592 -62.33 -115.22 14.08
CA ASP A 592 -63.44 -114.27 14.14
C ASP A 592 -63.03 -113.05 14.96
N LEU A 593 -62.77 -111.93 14.28
CA LEU A 593 -62.33 -110.67 14.90
C LEU A 593 -63.50 -109.72 15.23
N ARG A 594 -64.74 -110.22 15.25
CA ARG A 594 -65.90 -109.40 15.63
C ARG A 594 -65.86 -109.03 17.11
N SER A 595 -66.13 -107.76 17.44
CA SER A 595 -66.16 -107.27 18.83
C SER A 595 -67.44 -107.72 19.53
N PHE A 596 -67.31 -108.56 20.56
CA PHE A 596 -68.43 -108.93 21.42
C PHE A 596 -68.55 -107.90 22.57
N THR A 597 -69.63 -107.13 22.59
CA THR A 597 -70.00 -106.33 23.78
C THR A 597 -70.48 -107.26 24.90
N ALA A 598 -70.03 -107.02 26.13
CA ALA A 598 -70.13 -107.91 27.30
C ALA A 598 -71.56 -108.29 27.79
N GLY A 599 -72.62 -108.02 27.03
CA GLY A 599 -74.02 -108.25 27.42
C GLY A 599 -74.61 -109.62 27.06
N ASP A 600 -73.95 -110.45 26.25
CA ASP A 600 -74.60 -111.61 25.60
C ASP A 600 -74.23 -112.99 26.19
N LEU A 601 -73.61 -113.03 27.37
CA LEU A 601 -73.17 -114.30 28.00
C LEU A 601 -74.24 -115.03 28.83
N THR A 602 -75.48 -114.54 28.91
CA THR A 602 -76.60 -115.29 29.52
C THR A 602 -77.49 -115.88 28.44
N GLY A 603 -77.20 -117.11 28.02
CA GLY A 603 -77.95 -117.86 27.02
C GLY A 603 -79.43 -118.07 27.37
N ILE A 604 -80.27 -117.12 26.98
CA ILE A 604 -81.71 -117.25 26.88
C ILE A 604 -82.08 -117.01 25.40
N PRO A 605 -82.70 -117.98 24.71
CA PRO A 605 -83.10 -117.79 23.33
C PRO A 605 -84.34 -116.89 23.29
N HIS A 606 -84.21 -115.68 22.74
CA HIS A 606 -85.38 -114.93 22.30
C HIS A 606 -85.73 -115.38 20.88
N GLY A 607 -86.88 -116.04 20.76
CA GLY A 607 -87.54 -116.32 19.49
C GLY A 607 -88.29 -115.10 18.98
N ASN A 608 -88.24 -114.97 17.65
CA ASN A 608 -88.81 -113.96 16.73
C ASN A 608 -88.21 -112.56 16.75
#